data_AF-A0A9Q2KK84-F1
#
_entry.id   AF-A0A9Q2KK84-F1
#
_cell.length_a   1.000
_cell.length_b   1.000
_cell.length_c   1.000
_cell.angle_alpha   90.00
_cell.angle_beta   90.00
_cell.angle_gamma   90.00
#
_symmetry.space_group_name_H-M   'P 1'
#
loop_
_entity.id
_entity.type
_entity.pdbx_description
1 polymer ?
#
loop_
_entity_poly.entity_id
_entity_poly.type
_entity_poly.pdbx_seq_one_letter_code
_entity_poly.pdbx_strand_id
1 'polypeptide(L)' 'MDNQIPMLNVSLHVSPNFSGRILLYVENGLVKGDTVLRPDEIIGTPSLFDHILERAGYRVTPVKKD' A
#
# COMPACT_ATOMS: atom_id res chain seq x y z
N MET A 1 15.65 0.66 30.02
CA MET A 1 15.21 -0.44 29.15
C MET A 1 15.14 0.13 27.76
N ASP A 2 16.09 -0.24 26.90
CA ASP A 2 16.20 0.31 25.56
C ASP A 2 14.96 -0.07 24.74
N ASN A 3 14.17 0.93 24.37
CA ASN A 3 12.93 0.80 23.62
C ASN A 3 13.21 0.61 22.11
N GLN A 4 14.19 -0.23 21.77
CA GLN A 4 14.58 -0.43 20.37
C GLN A 4 13.47 -1.18 19.64
N ILE A 5 12.77 -0.47 18.76
CA ILE A 5 11.86 -1.08 17.78
C ILE A 5 12.70 -2.07 16.95
N PRO A 6 12.29 -3.35 16.87
CA PRO A 6 13.05 -4.34 16.11
C PRO A 6 13.15 -3.92 14.66
N MET A 7 14.38 -3.90 14.12
CA MET A 7 14.61 -3.69 12.69
C MET A 7 14.19 -4.92 11.91
N LEU A 8 13.41 -4.72 10.86
CA LEU A 8 13.10 -5.75 9.86
C LEU A 8 14.13 -5.66 8.72
N ASN A 9 15.00 -6.66 8.61
CA ASN A 9 15.90 -6.79 7.47
C ASN A 9 15.15 -7.44 6.30
N VAL A 10 15.01 -6.72 5.19
CA VAL A 10 14.33 -7.19 3.98
C VAL A 10 15.31 -7.32 2.84
N SER A 11 15.35 -8.49 2.19
CA SER A 11 16.03 -8.69 0.91
C SER A 11 15.05 -8.47 -0.22
N LEU A 12 15.30 -7.46 -1.06
CA LEU A 12 14.51 -7.16 -2.25
C LEU A 12 15.27 -7.58 -3.51
N HIS A 13 14.62 -8.32 -4.40
CA HIS A 13 15.22 -8.73 -5.67
C HIS A 13 14.85 -7.73 -6.77
N VAL A 14 15.56 -6.61 -6.81
CA VAL A 14 15.37 -5.58 -7.85
C VAL A 14 16.65 -5.34 -8.64
N SER A 15 16.51 -4.76 -9.84
CA SER A 15 17.66 -4.33 -10.64
C SER A 15 18.51 -3.31 -9.87
N PRO A 16 19.85 -3.33 -9.97
CA PRO A 16 20.71 -2.32 -9.35
C PRO A 16 20.39 -0.88 -9.75
N ASN A 17 19.77 -0.68 -10.93
CA ASN A 17 19.39 0.64 -11.44
C ASN A 17 17.90 0.98 -11.15
N PHE A 18 17.21 0.18 -10.33
CA PHE A 18 15.82 0.40 -10.03
C PHE A 18 15.62 1.70 -9.22
N SER A 19 14.63 2.50 -9.63
CA SER A 19 14.14 3.65 -8.88
C SER A 19 12.61 3.66 -8.96
N GLY A 20 11.96 3.78 -7.81
CA GLY A 20 10.50 3.68 -7.72
C GLY A 20 10.03 3.31 -6.33
N ARG A 21 8.78 2.85 -6.25
CA ARG A 21 8.14 2.42 -5.01
C ARG A 21 7.90 0.91 -5.04
N ILE A 22 8.06 0.26 -3.89
CA ILE A 22 7.77 -1.17 -3.70
C ILE A 22 6.83 -1.28 -2.50
N LEU A 23 5.73 -1.99 -2.67
CA LEU A 23 4.83 -2.36 -1.59
C LEU A 23 5.24 -3.73 -1.05
N LEU A 24 5.32 -3.85 0.28
CA LEU A 24 5.66 -5.10 0.96
C LEU A 24 4.48 -5.59 1.79
N TYR A 25 4.18 -6.88 1.65
CA TYR A 25 3.30 -7.57 2.58
C TYR A 25 4.14 -8.29 3.63
N VAL A 26 4.06 -7.84 4.88
CA VAL A 26 4.82 -8.38 6.00
C VAL A 26 3.87 -9.03 7.00
N GLU A 27 4.15 -10.28 7.36
CA GLU A 27 3.40 -11.02 8.37
C GLU A 27 4.41 -11.67 9.33
N ASN A 28 4.25 -11.42 10.64
CA ASN A 28 5.12 -11.96 11.70
C ASN A 28 6.62 -11.68 11.46
N GLY A 29 6.95 -10.49 10.95
CA GLY A 29 8.34 -10.11 10.68
C GLY A 29 8.96 -10.82 9.45
N LEU A 30 8.15 -11.43 8.59
CA LEU A 30 8.58 -12.05 7.34
C LEU A 30 7.87 -11.40 6.16
N VAL A 31 8.63 -11.08 5.11
CA VAL A 31 8.06 -10.62 3.84
C VAL A 31 7.40 -11.80 3.15
N LYS A 32 6.08 -11.71 2.94
CA LYS A 32 5.26 -12.71 2.24
C LYS A 32 5.08 -12.40 0.77
N GLY A 33 5.28 -11.15 0.39
CA GLY A 33 5.24 -10.72 -1.01
C GLY A 33 5.67 -9.28 -1.18
N ASP A 34 6.08 -8.96 -2.40
CA ASP A 34 6.49 -7.65 -2.85
C ASP A 34 5.85 -7.32 -4.21
N THR A 35 5.64 -6.04 -4.47
CA THR A 35 5.14 -5.55 -5.76
C THR A 35 5.70 -4.17 -6.04
N VAL A 36 6.25 -4.00 -7.24
CA VAL A 36 6.65 -2.69 -7.75
C VAL A 36 5.41 -1.89 -8.10
N LEU A 37 5.32 -0.67 -7.58
CA LEU A 37 4.23 0.24 -7.88
C LEU A 37 4.57 1.12 -9.07
N ARG A 38 3.58 1.35 -9.93
CA ARG A 38 3.65 2.34 -11.01
C ARG A 38 3.68 3.77 -10.42
N PRO A 39 4.20 4.77 -11.16
CA PRO A 39 4.27 6.14 -10.64
C PRO A 39 2.93 6.74 -10.20
N ASP A 40 1.84 6.36 -10.85
CA ASP A 40 0.48 6.86 -10.66
C ASP A 40 -0.38 5.98 -9.74
N GLU A 41 0.11 4.82 -9.31
CA GLU A 41 -0.63 3.95 -8.39
C GLU A 41 -0.76 4.57 -7.00
N ILE A 42 -1.99 4.56 -6.47
CA ILE A 42 -2.33 5.06 -5.14
C ILE A 42 -2.64 3.87 -4.25
N ILE A 43 -1.92 3.77 -3.13
CA ILE A 43 -2.18 2.78 -2.09
C ILE A 43 -2.94 3.47 -0.96
N GLY A 44 -4.03 2.86 -0.52
CA GLY A 44 -4.76 3.32 0.64
C GLY A 44 -5.91 2.40 1.02
N THR A 45 -6.66 2.84 2.03
CA THR A 45 -7.80 2.10 2.54
C THR A 45 -8.99 2.22 1.58
N PRO A 46 -10.02 1.37 1.72
CA PRO A 46 -11.28 1.56 1.00
C PRO A 46 -11.87 2.97 1.16
N SER A 47 -11.73 3.60 2.33
CA SER A 47 -12.20 4.98 2.53
C SER A 47 -11.42 6.01 1.69
N LEU A 48 -10.16 5.74 1.33
CA LEU A 48 -9.42 6.60 0.40
C LEU A 48 -10.08 6.61 -0.99
N PHE A 49 -10.59 5.46 -1.43
CA PHE A 49 -11.29 5.35 -2.71
C PHE A 49 -12.52 6.25 -2.74
N ASP A 50 -13.33 6.24 -1.67
CA ASP A 50 -14.49 7.13 -1.53
C ASP A 50 -14.07 8.60 -1.59
N HIS A 51 -13.04 9.01 -0.85
CA HIS A 51 -12.54 10.40 -0.87
C HIS A 51 -12.01 10.84 -2.26
N ILE A 52 -11.40 9.93 -3.03
CA ILE A 52 -10.93 10.23 -4.39
C ILE A 52 -12.13 10.46 -5.31
N LEU A 53 -13.16 9.62 -5.22
CA LEU A 53 -14.39 9.76 -6.00
C LEU A 53 -15.08 11.09 -5.69
N GLU A 54 -15.24 11.44 -4.42
CA GLU A 54 -15.86 12.71 -4.00
C GLU A 54 -15.11 13.92 -4.53
N ARG A 55 -13.77 13.91 -4.46
CA ARG A 55 -12.93 14.99 -5.02
C ARG A 55 -13.04 15.11 -6.53
N ALA A 56 -13.29 14.02 -7.23
CA ALA A 56 -13.52 14.00 -8.67
C ALA A 56 -14.98 14.37 -9.05
N GLY A 57 -15.84 14.69 -8.07
CA GLY A 57 -17.23 15.10 -8.29
C GLY A 57 -18.24 13.94 -8.33
N TYR A 58 -17.83 12.73 -7.98
CA TYR A 58 -18.72 11.58 -7.86
C TYR A 58 -19.33 11.50 -6.46
N ARG A 59 -20.44 10.77 -6.31
CA ARG A 59 -21.05 10.45 -5.02
C ARG A 59 -21.26 8.95 -4.89
N VAL A 60 -20.85 8.40 -3.75
CA VAL A 60 -21.13 7.00 -3.40
C VAL A 60 -22.52 6.93 -2.79
N THR A 61 -23.41 6.12 -3.37
CA THR A 61 -24.77 5.89 -2.86
C THR A 61 -24.95 4.43 -2.46
N PRO A 62 -25.57 4.13 -1.30
CA PRO A 62 -25.90 2.77 -0.92
C PRO A 62 -26.76 2.09 -1.99
N VAL A 63 -26.46 0.82 -2.29
CA VAL A 63 -27.33 0.01 -3.15
C VAL A 63 -28.63 -0.23 -2.39
N LYS A 64 -29.77 0.20 -2.95
CA LYS A 64 -31.07 -0.27 -2.46
C LYS A 64 -31.14 -1.77 -2.70
N LYS A 65 -31.14 -2.55 -1.62
CA LYS A 65 -31.55 -3.95 -1.66
C LYS A 65 -33.05 -3.97 -1.39
N ASP A 66 -33.80 -4.48 -2.36
CA ASP A 66 -35.23 -4.80 -2.21
C ASP A 66 -35.44 -5.92 -1.18
#